data_AF-A0AAQ0JGI6-F1
#
_entry.id   AF-A0AAQ0JGI6-F1
#
_cell.length_a   1.000
_cell.length_b   1.000
_cell.length_c   1.000
_cell.angle_alpha   90.00
_cell.angle_beta   90.00
_cell.angle_gamma   90.00
#
_symmetry.space_group_name_H-M   'P 1'
#
loop_
_entity.id
_entity.type
_entity.pdbx_description
1 polymer ?
#
loop_
_entity_poly.entity_id
_entity_poly.type
_entity_poly.pdbx_seq_one_letter_code
_entity_poly.pdbx_strand_id
1 'polypeptide(L)'
;MATSTQSLPGSSGAFEEATYRKVSWRLVPLLLLCYVVAYLDRVNVGFAKLQMASDLNLSDTVYGLGAGIFFFGYFLFEVPSNIILHKVGARVWIARIMATWGVISILTMFVTTPAMFYVMRFLLGVAEAGFFPGVILYLTYWYPAHRRGRMTTFFMTAVALSGVIGGPISGFILKSFDGVSGWHGWQWLFLLEGIPSVLAGVLVFFSLDERISKAKWLTDEEKALLTRNVDAEEATKEDLPLGTVMSSPRVWLMALIYFSFVMGLYGVGFWLPTIIKATGVTDTFMIGLLSAIPYAAAVVAMILIARSADRHRERRWHVAIPAAIGALGLVLSVVWAHQTALAMLGLTLATIGILTTLPLFWSLPTAFLGGTAAAAGIAMINSIGNLAGFLSPYLMGWLKQATGANDSGMYMLAGFLVLGGLLALSVPKRLVDK
;
A
#
# COMPACT_ATOMS: atom_id res chain seq x y z
N MET A 1 24.02 43.47 -37.56
CA MET A 1 24.58 42.32 -36.82
C MET A 1 23.51 41.82 -35.86
N ALA A 2 22.77 40.78 -36.27
CA ALA A 2 21.80 40.09 -35.43
C ALA A 2 22.44 38.78 -34.97
N THR A 3 22.76 38.68 -33.69
CA THR A 3 23.19 37.43 -33.05
C THR A 3 21.94 36.65 -32.66
N SER A 4 21.47 35.80 -33.56
CA SER A 4 20.51 34.74 -33.25
C SER A 4 21.23 33.65 -32.47
N THR A 5 21.04 33.63 -31.14
CA THR A 5 21.34 32.46 -30.32
C THR A 5 20.42 31.31 -30.75
N GLN A 6 20.94 30.45 -31.62
CA GLN A 6 20.37 29.13 -31.87
C GLN A 6 20.45 28.33 -30.57
N SER A 7 19.33 28.22 -29.85
CA SER A 7 19.16 27.20 -28.83
C SER A 7 19.09 25.84 -29.54
N LEU A 8 20.14 25.03 -29.41
CA LEU A 8 20.18 23.65 -29.89
C LEU A 8 19.00 22.87 -29.29
N PRO A 9 18.04 22.35 -30.10
CA PRO A 9 16.84 21.67 -29.60
C PRO A 9 17.10 20.41 -28.76
N GLY A 10 18.33 19.90 -28.74
CA GLY A 10 18.72 18.70 -27.98
C GLY A 10 19.26 18.95 -26.57
N SER A 11 19.74 20.17 -26.25
CA SER A 11 20.38 20.43 -24.94
C SER A 11 19.37 20.64 -23.82
N SER A 12 18.22 21.26 -24.11
CA SER A 12 17.17 21.53 -23.12
C SER A 12 16.48 20.25 -22.63
N GLY A 13 16.15 19.32 -23.54
CA GLY A 13 15.53 18.04 -23.18
C GLY A 13 16.47 17.11 -22.42
N ALA A 14 17.75 17.05 -22.82
CA ALA A 14 18.76 16.25 -22.11
C ALA A 14 19.05 16.81 -20.70
N PHE A 15 19.12 18.13 -20.57
CA PHE A 15 19.27 18.80 -19.27
C PHE A 15 18.07 18.54 -18.36
N GLU A 16 16.85 18.63 -18.89
CA GLU A 16 15.63 18.34 -18.14
C GLU A 16 15.59 16.89 -17.63
N GLU A 17 15.88 15.92 -18.50
CA GLU A 17 15.89 14.51 -18.10
C GLU A 17 16.98 14.22 -17.07
N ALA A 18 18.17 14.82 -17.21
CA ALA A 18 19.25 14.70 -16.23
C ALA A 18 18.85 15.30 -14.87
N THR A 19 18.18 16.45 -14.87
CA THR A 19 17.68 17.13 -13.66
C THR A 19 16.66 16.25 -12.93
N TYR A 20 15.64 15.74 -13.62
CA TYR A 20 14.66 14.85 -13.00
C TYR A 20 15.26 13.52 -12.55
N ARG A 21 16.25 12.99 -13.26
CA ARG A 21 17.00 11.79 -12.83
C ARG A 21 17.74 12.05 -11.52
N LYS A 22 18.39 13.22 -11.37
CA LYS A 22 19.06 13.64 -10.14
C LYS A 22 18.08 13.73 -8.96
N VAL A 23 16.92 14.37 -9.17
CA VAL A 23 15.84 14.45 -8.17
C VAL A 23 15.34 13.06 -7.79
N SER A 24 15.11 12.20 -8.78
CA SER A 24 14.56 10.85 -8.55
C SER A 24 15.51 9.96 -7.78
N TRP A 25 16.80 9.99 -8.08
CA TRP A 25 17.82 9.24 -7.32
C TRP A 25 17.94 9.68 -5.86
N ARG A 26 17.63 10.95 -5.57
CA ARG A 26 17.67 11.49 -4.20
C ARG A 26 16.41 11.15 -3.41
N LEU A 27 15.23 11.33 -4.01
CA LEU A 27 13.96 11.26 -3.28
C LEU A 27 13.33 9.87 -3.32
N VAL A 28 13.27 9.23 -4.49
CA VAL A 28 12.47 8.02 -4.68
C VAL A 28 12.97 6.83 -3.86
N PRO A 29 14.28 6.53 -3.77
CA PRO A 29 14.76 5.43 -2.93
C PRO A 29 14.44 5.61 -1.45
N LEU A 30 14.54 6.84 -0.92
CA LEU A 30 14.20 7.14 0.46
C LEU A 30 12.70 6.96 0.72
N LEU A 31 11.85 7.50 -0.16
CA LEU A 31 10.40 7.35 -0.05
C LEU A 31 9.98 5.88 -0.18
N LEU A 32 10.59 5.14 -1.11
CA LEU A 32 10.38 3.70 -1.27
C LEU A 32 10.74 2.94 0.01
N LEU A 33 11.92 3.20 0.59
CA LEU A 33 12.35 2.60 1.85
C LEU A 33 11.34 2.89 2.97
N CYS A 34 10.90 4.15 3.11
CA CYS A 34 9.94 4.54 4.13
C CYS A 34 8.62 3.77 3.98
N TYR A 35 8.17 3.51 2.75
CA TYR A 35 6.92 2.78 2.51
C TYR A 35 7.06 1.26 2.61
N VAL A 36 8.24 0.71 2.32
CA VAL A 36 8.55 -0.71 2.61
C VAL A 36 8.44 -0.93 4.12
N VAL A 37 9.07 -0.05 4.89
CA VAL A 37 9.01 -0.08 6.36
C VAL A 37 7.57 0.12 6.83
N ALA A 38 6.83 1.09 6.27
CA ALA A 38 5.40 1.29 6.54
C ALA A 38 4.56 0.03 6.38
N TYR A 39 4.70 -0.65 5.26
CA TYR A 39 3.93 -1.86 5.00
C TYR A 39 4.39 -3.05 5.84
N LEU A 40 5.69 -3.15 6.14
CA LEU A 40 6.22 -4.21 6.99
C LEU A 40 5.59 -4.16 8.38
N ASP A 41 5.62 -3.00 9.04
CA ASP A 41 4.96 -2.75 10.33
C ASP A 41 3.43 -2.89 10.25
N ARG A 42 2.83 -2.65 9.09
CA ARG A 42 1.40 -2.88 8.90
C ARG A 42 1.07 -4.36 8.96
N VAL A 43 1.78 -5.20 8.20
CA VAL A 43 1.47 -6.64 8.04
C VAL A 43 2.08 -7.53 9.12
N ASN A 44 3.07 -7.04 9.88
CA ASN A 44 3.77 -7.84 10.90
C ASN A 44 2.85 -8.46 11.96
N VAL A 45 1.72 -7.81 12.25
CA VAL A 45 0.71 -8.32 13.18
C VAL A 45 0.17 -9.70 12.75
N GLY A 46 0.18 -10.00 11.43
CA GLY A 46 -0.16 -11.30 10.88
C GLY A 46 0.85 -12.40 11.20
N PHE A 47 2.13 -12.05 11.31
CA PHE A 47 3.18 -12.95 11.79
C PHE A 47 3.15 -13.05 13.31
N ALA A 48 3.04 -11.92 14.02
CA ALA A 48 2.93 -11.87 15.48
C ALA A 48 1.83 -12.80 16.00
N LYS A 49 0.69 -12.84 15.30
CA LYS A 49 -0.44 -13.71 15.61
C LYS A 49 -0.06 -15.17 15.84
N LEU A 50 0.95 -15.70 15.14
CA LEU A 50 1.35 -17.10 15.21
C LEU A 50 1.74 -17.57 16.63
N GLN A 51 2.17 -16.62 17.48
CA GLN A 51 2.52 -16.80 18.90
C GLN A 51 1.62 -15.93 19.81
N MET A 52 1.46 -14.64 19.48
CA MET A 52 0.72 -13.66 20.29
C MET A 52 -0.74 -14.06 20.57
N ALA A 53 -1.40 -14.74 19.64
CA ALA A 53 -2.80 -15.12 19.82
C ALA A 53 -2.99 -16.12 20.96
N SER A 54 -2.09 -17.09 21.12
CA SER A 54 -2.12 -18.01 22.27
C SER A 54 -1.72 -17.31 23.56
N ASP A 55 -0.67 -16.47 23.52
CA ASP A 55 -0.14 -15.81 24.71
C ASP A 55 -1.16 -14.85 25.36
N LEU A 56 -1.94 -14.15 24.53
CA LEU A 56 -2.93 -13.17 24.96
C LEU A 56 -4.37 -13.70 24.94
N ASN A 57 -4.56 -14.99 24.65
CA ASN A 57 -5.86 -15.64 24.48
C ASN A 57 -6.78 -14.90 23.47
N LEU A 58 -6.23 -14.46 22.35
CA LEU A 58 -6.98 -13.79 21.29
C LEU A 58 -7.72 -14.82 20.45
N SER A 59 -9.04 -14.71 20.38
CA SER A 59 -9.81 -15.40 19.34
C SER A 59 -9.51 -14.82 17.95
N ASP A 60 -9.86 -15.55 16.91
CA ASP A 60 -9.71 -15.09 15.53
C ASP A 60 -10.49 -13.80 15.23
N THR A 61 -11.67 -13.65 15.82
CA THR A 61 -12.49 -12.41 15.73
C THR A 61 -11.83 -11.25 16.48
N VAL A 62 -11.27 -11.52 17.67
CA VAL A 62 -10.53 -10.50 18.44
C VAL A 62 -9.31 -10.03 17.66
N TYR A 63 -8.51 -10.95 17.15
CA TYR A 63 -7.39 -10.62 16.27
C TYR A 63 -7.86 -9.81 15.05
N GLY A 64 -8.90 -10.27 14.35
CA GLY A 64 -9.44 -9.63 13.16
C GLY A 64 -9.91 -8.19 13.42
N LEU A 65 -10.60 -7.96 14.54
CA LEU A 65 -11.03 -6.64 14.97
C LEU A 65 -9.83 -5.72 15.25
N GLY A 66 -8.80 -6.21 15.96
CA GLY A 66 -7.61 -5.40 16.24
C GLY A 66 -6.72 -5.14 15.01
N ALA A 67 -6.64 -6.10 14.08
CA ALA A 67 -6.00 -5.86 12.78
C ALA A 67 -6.76 -4.78 12.00
N GLY A 68 -8.10 -4.82 12.02
CA GLY A 68 -8.97 -3.89 11.32
C GLY A 68 -9.05 -2.48 11.93
N ILE A 69 -9.12 -2.33 13.26
CA ILE A 69 -9.35 -1.04 13.95
C ILE A 69 -8.28 0.01 13.63
N PHE A 70 -7.08 -0.44 13.25
CA PHE A 70 -6.03 0.40 12.67
C PHE A 70 -6.56 1.29 11.53
N PHE A 71 -7.35 0.74 10.61
CA PHE A 71 -7.89 1.49 9.48
C PHE A 71 -8.93 2.53 9.88
N PHE A 72 -9.61 2.35 11.01
CA PHE A 72 -10.55 3.33 11.53
C PHE A 72 -9.81 4.57 12.03
N GLY A 73 -8.73 4.38 12.81
CA GLY A 73 -7.85 5.47 13.23
C GLY A 73 -7.19 6.16 12.03
N TYR A 74 -6.70 5.36 11.07
CA TYR A 74 -6.09 5.87 9.84
C TYR A 74 -7.08 6.77 9.06
N PHE A 75 -8.28 6.25 8.77
CA PHE A 75 -9.31 6.95 7.99
C PHE A 75 -9.75 8.27 8.64
N LEU A 76 -10.05 8.25 9.95
CA LEU A 76 -10.53 9.44 10.65
C LEU A 76 -9.49 10.58 10.68
N PHE A 77 -8.22 10.23 10.78
CA PHE A 77 -7.13 11.21 10.94
C PHE A 77 -6.37 11.51 9.65
N GLU A 78 -6.68 10.83 8.54
CA GLU A 78 -6.00 11.03 7.26
C GLU A 78 -6.16 12.47 6.73
N VAL A 79 -7.39 13.01 6.74
CA VAL A 79 -7.66 14.38 6.29
C VAL A 79 -7.06 15.43 7.24
N PRO A 80 -7.30 15.39 8.56
CA PRO A 80 -6.65 16.31 9.50
C PRO A 80 -5.12 16.28 9.40
N SER A 81 -4.52 15.09 9.30
CA SER A 81 -3.07 14.94 9.20
C SER A 81 -2.50 15.63 7.95
N ASN A 82 -3.15 15.49 6.79
CA ASN A 82 -2.70 16.16 5.57
C ASN A 82 -2.86 17.68 5.59
N ILE A 83 -3.91 18.20 6.25
CA ILE A 83 -4.06 19.65 6.45
C ILE A 83 -2.87 20.18 7.28
N ILE A 84 -2.46 19.46 8.32
CA ILE A 84 -1.30 19.87 9.13
C ILE A 84 0.00 19.72 8.34
N LEU A 85 0.15 18.65 7.54
CA LEU A 85 1.30 18.47 6.65
C LEU A 85 1.48 19.67 5.72
N HIS A 86 0.39 20.19 5.14
CA HIS A 86 0.44 21.36 4.27
C HIS A 86 0.89 22.63 5.02
N LYS A 87 0.51 22.78 6.29
CA LYS A 87 0.86 23.95 7.11
C LYS A 87 2.29 23.90 7.67
N VAL A 88 2.72 22.74 8.15
CA VAL A 88 3.99 22.56 8.87
C VAL A 88 5.12 22.12 7.93
N GLY A 89 4.78 21.59 6.75
CA GLY A 89 5.73 21.12 5.75
C GLY A 89 5.92 19.60 5.79
N ALA A 90 6.09 19.02 4.60
CA ALA A 90 6.20 17.57 4.42
C ALA A 90 7.37 16.95 5.19
N ARG A 91 8.53 17.61 5.21
CA ARG A 91 9.74 17.14 5.90
C ARG A 91 9.49 16.83 7.37
N VAL A 92 8.99 17.82 8.12
CA VAL A 92 8.79 17.71 9.56
C VAL A 92 7.64 16.77 9.87
N TRP A 93 6.54 16.86 9.11
CA TRP A 93 5.35 16.06 9.40
C TRP A 93 5.51 14.59 9.06
N ILE A 94 6.12 14.24 7.91
CA ILE A 94 6.41 12.85 7.55
C ILE A 94 7.38 12.23 8.55
N ALA A 95 8.43 12.96 8.94
CA ALA A 95 9.36 12.50 9.98
C ALA A 95 8.65 12.22 11.31
N ARG A 96 7.76 13.12 11.75
CA ARG A 96 6.96 12.96 12.96
C ARG A 96 6.05 11.73 12.87
N ILE A 97 5.33 11.57 11.76
CA ILE A 97 4.47 10.40 11.51
C ILE A 97 5.31 9.13 11.71
N MET A 98 6.43 9.00 10.99
CA MET A 98 7.24 7.79 11.05
C MET A 98 7.82 7.52 12.44
N ALA A 99 8.34 8.56 13.12
CA ALA A 99 8.89 8.40 14.46
C ALA A 99 7.82 8.01 15.49
N THR A 100 6.66 8.70 15.49
CA THR A 100 5.58 8.42 16.45
C THR A 100 4.95 7.06 16.21
N TRP A 101 4.72 6.69 14.96
CA TRP A 101 4.22 5.39 14.56
C TRP A 101 5.20 4.27 14.91
N GLY A 102 6.50 4.41 14.62
CA GLY A 102 7.52 3.43 14.99
C GLY A 102 7.62 3.21 16.50
N VAL A 103 7.53 4.28 17.30
CA VAL A 103 7.48 4.18 18.77
C VAL A 103 6.24 3.41 19.23
N ILE A 104 5.06 3.69 18.67
CA ILE A 104 3.83 2.96 19.00
C ILE A 104 3.93 1.49 18.57
N SER A 105 4.55 1.19 17.42
CA SER A 105 4.83 -0.19 16.98
C SER A 105 5.67 -0.91 18.04
N ILE A 106 6.80 -0.33 18.46
CA ILE A 106 7.66 -0.88 19.52
C ILE A 106 6.89 -1.11 20.82
N LEU A 107 6.12 -0.12 21.28
CA LEU A 107 5.35 -0.23 22.53
C LEU A 107 4.29 -1.35 22.49
N THR A 108 3.91 -1.84 21.32
CA THR A 108 2.96 -2.96 21.17
C THR A 108 3.53 -4.25 21.79
N MET A 109 4.85 -4.38 21.94
CA MET A 109 5.49 -5.51 22.61
C MET A 109 5.05 -5.69 24.09
N PHE A 110 4.52 -4.64 24.72
CA PHE A 110 4.07 -4.66 26.12
C PHE A 110 2.58 -4.93 26.29
N VAL A 111 1.86 -5.26 25.21
CA VAL A 111 0.44 -5.58 25.26
C VAL A 111 0.23 -6.91 25.98
N THR A 112 -0.65 -6.92 26.98
CA THR A 112 -0.99 -8.13 27.75
C THR A 112 -2.46 -8.51 27.69
N THR A 113 -3.31 -7.68 27.08
CA THR A 113 -4.76 -7.90 27.01
C THR A 113 -5.33 -7.54 25.63
N PRO A 114 -6.48 -8.13 25.23
CA PRO A 114 -7.19 -7.75 24.01
C PRO A 114 -7.51 -6.25 23.91
N ALA A 115 -7.86 -5.62 25.04
CA ALA A 115 -8.18 -4.19 25.06
C ALA A 115 -6.94 -3.33 24.78
N MET A 116 -5.78 -3.66 25.38
CA MET A 116 -4.52 -2.99 25.09
C MET A 116 -4.12 -3.19 23.62
N PHE A 117 -4.35 -4.38 23.07
CA PHE A 117 -4.12 -4.66 21.63
C PHE A 117 -4.95 -3.71 20.76
N TYR A 118 -6.24 -3.55 21.02
CA TYR A 118 -7.11 -2.64 20.26
C TYR A 118 -6.67 -1.18 20.37
N VAL A 119 -6.34 -0.72 21.58
CA VAL A 119 -5.89 0.67 21.79
C VAL A 119 -4.59 0.92 21.03
N MET A 120 -3.61 0.03 21.14
CA MET A 120 -2.33 0.17 20.43
C MET A 120 -2.53 0.17 18.91
N ARG A 121 -3.37 -0.73 18.38
CA ARG A 121 -3.68 -0.79 16.95
C ARG A 121 -4.41 0.46 16.44
N PHE A 122 -5.35 1.00 17.24
CA PHE A 122 -6.02 2.25 16.91
C PHE A 122 -5.04 3.43 16.91
N LEU A 123 -4.23 3.59 17.96
CA LEU A 123 -3.22 4.64 18.06
C LEU A 123 -2.18 4.55 16.94
N LEU A 124 -1.80 3.34 16.53
CA LEU A 124 -0.92 3.12 15.40
C LEU A 124 -1.55 3.67 14.10
N GLY A 125 -2.84 3.40 13.89
CA GLY A 125 -3.61 3.96 12.78
C GLY A 125 -3.65 5.50 12.79
N VAL A 126 -3.90 6.09 13.96
CA VAL A 126 -3.89 7.55 14.15
C VAL A 126 -2.51 8.15 13.85
N ALA A 127 -1.44 7.50 14.30
CA ALA A 127 -0.08 7.98 14.10
C ALA A 127 0.40 7.87 12.64
N GLU A 128 0.05 6.78 11.96
CA GLU A 128 0.40 6.50 10.55
C GLU A 128 -0.46 7.32 9.56
N ALA A 129 -1.61 7.83 10.02
CA ALA A 129 -2.54 8.59 9.20
C ALA A 129 -1.85 9.76 8.49
N GLY A 130 -2.04 9.84 7.17
CA GLY A 130 -1.49 10.90 6.33
C GLY A 130 -0.08 10.62 5.79
N PHE A 131 0.56 9.49 6.11
CA PHE A 131 1.85 9.13 5.49
C PHE A 131 1.73 8.99 3.97
N PHE A 132 0.86 8.10 3.49
CA PHE A 132 0.73 7.83 2.06
C PHE A 132 0.30 9.09 1.27
N PRO A 133 -0.81 9.78 1.59
CA PRO A 133 -1.18 10.98 0.86
C PRO A 133 -0.17 12.12 1.05
N GLY A 134 0.52 12.17 2.19
CA GLY A 134 1.58 13.13 2.46
C GLY A 134 2.76 12.96 1.51
N VAL A 135 3.16 11.73 1.21
CA VAL A 135 4.17 11.43 0.18
C VAL A 135 3.66 11.79 -1.21
N ILE A 136 2.40 11.49 -1.53
CA ILE A 136 1.81 11.85 -2.83
C ILE A 136 1.78 13.36 -3.01
N LEU A 137 1.37 14.11 -1.99
CA LEU A 137 1.40 15.58 -1.96
C LEU A 137 2.83 16.09 -2.10
N TYR A 138 3.78 15.51 -1.37
CA TYR A 138 5.18 15.87 -1.49
C TYR A 138 5.71 15.71 -2.91
N LEU A 139 5.36 14.62 -3.62
CA LEU A 139 5.75 14.43 -5.02
C LEU A 139 5.18 15.52 -5.94
N THR A 140 4.05 16.16 -5.62
CA THR A 140 3.52 17.28 -6.41
C THR A 140 4.41 18.52 -6.35
N TYR A 141 5.20 18.69 -5.28
CA TYR A 141 6.12 19.83 -5.15
C TYR A 141 7.40 19.67 -5.96
N TRP A 142 7.67 18.46 -6.49
CA TRP A 142 8.91 18.13 -7.20
C TRP A 142 8.69 17.65 -8.63
N TYR A 143 7.49 17.16 -8.96
CA TYR A 143 7.21 16.53 -10.25
C TYR A 143 5.92 17.06 -10.89
N PRO A 144 5.95 17.42 -12.19
CA PRO A 144 4.75 17.64 -12.98
C PRO A 144 3.98 16.32 -13.20
N ALA A 145 2.68 16.38 -13.46
CA ALA A 145 1.75 15.24 -13.54
C ALA A 145 2.23 14.11 -14.45
N HIS A 146 2.77 14.44 -15.64
CA HIS A 146 3.21 13.44 -16.62
C HIS A 146 4.37 12.59 -16.11
N ARG A 147 5.19 13.12 -15.19
CA ARG A 147 6.28 12.38 -14.52
C ARG A 147 5.84 11.79 -13.17
N ARG A 148 4.93 12.46 -12.46
CA ARG A 148 4.47 12.08 -11.12
C ARG A 148 3.85 10.69 -11.09
N GLY A 149 3.05 10.34 -12.11
CA GLY A 149 2.42 9.01 -12.20
C GLY A 149 3.44 7.86 -12.12
N ARG A 150 4.57 8.00 -12.83
CA ARG A 150 5.66 7.01 -12.80
C ARG A 150 6.30 6.90 -11.41
N MET A 151 6.50 8.03 -10.72
CA MET A 151 7.08 8.04 -9.37
C MET A 151 6.14 7.39 -8.35
N THR A 152 4.85 7.68 -8.43
CA THR A 152 3.83 7.03 -7.60
C THR A 152 3.80 5.52 -7.82
N THR A 153 3.87 5.05 -9.07
CA THR A 153 3.94 3.61 -9.37
C THR A 153 5.19 2.95 -8.77
N PHE A 154 6.36 3.58 -8.91
CA PHE A 154 7.58 3.07 -8.27
C PHE A 154 7.44 2.99 -6.76
N PHE A 155 6.92 4.04 -6.13
CA PHE A 155 6.64 4.07 -4.70
C PHE A 155 5.70 2.92 -4.28
N MET A 156 4.61 2.68 -5.01
CA MET A 156 3.66 1.61 -4.69
C MET A 156 4.23 0.20 -4.83
N THR A 157 5.32 -0.01 -5.59
CA THR A 157 6.05 -1.29 -5.62
C THR A 157 6.54 -1.72 -4.23
N ALA A 158 6.72 -0.77 -3.30
CA ALA A 158 7.10 -1.06 -1.91
C ALA A 158 6.19 -2.07 -1.22
N VAL A 159 4.87 -2.08 -1.54
CA VAL A 159 3.89 -3.01 -0.94
C VAL A 159 4.23 -4.46 -1.24
N ALA A 160 4.63 -4.74 -2.49
CA ALA A 160 5.00 -6.08 -2.88
C ALA A 160 6.39 -6.43 -2.33
N LEU A 161 7.32 -5.47 -2.35
CA LEU A 161 8.67 -5.65 -1.83
C LEU A 161 8.69 -5.91 -0.31
N SER A 162 7.84 -5.23 0.46
CA SER A 162 7.68 -5.47 1.89
C SER A 162 7.13 -6.87 2.17
N GLY A 163 6.30 -7.43 1.30
CA GLY A 163 5.85 -8.83 1.42
C GLY A 163 6.98 -9.83 1.17
N VAL A 164 7.82 -9.57 0.16
CA VAL A 164 8.99 -10.42 -0.18
C VAL A 164 10.04 -10.40 0.93
N ILE A 165 10.33 -9.22 1.49
CA ILE A 165 11.38 -9.03 2.50
C ILE A 165 10.85 -9.30 3.91
N GLY A 166 9.65 -8.81 4.21
CA GLY A 166 9.05 -8.85 5.54
C GLY A 166 8.80 -10.28 6.01
N GLY A 167 8.29 -11.18 5.16
CA GLY A 167 8.02 -12.56 5.55
C GLY A 167 9.24 -13.29 6.14
N PRO A 168 10.37 -13.38 5.42
CA PRO A 168 11.60 -14.00 5.92
C PRO A 168 12.15 -13.33 7.17
N ILE A 169 12.13 -11.99 7.24
CA ILE A 169 12.60 -11.24 8.41
C ILE A 169 11.72 -11.55 9.62
N SER A 170 10.40 -11.44 9.49
CA SER A 170 9.46 -11.68 10.57
C SER A 170 9.54 -13.14 11.05
N GLY A 171 9.58 -14.10 10.13
CA GLY A 171 9.74 -15.52 10.46
C GLY A 171 11.06 -15.83 11.16
N PHE A 172 12.16 -15.19 10.74
CA PHE A 172 13.47 -15.31 11.39
C PHE A 172 13.44 -14.76 12.81
N ILE A 173 12.88 -13.55 13.01
CA ILE A 173 12.77 -12.94 14.34
C ILE A 173 11.94 -13.82 15.27
N LEU A 174 10.77 -14.26 14.83
CA LEU A 174 9.88 -15.12 15.61
C LEU A 174 10.52 -16.45 16.03
N LYS A 175 11.45 -16.99 15.23
CA LYS A 175 12.15 -18.24 15.53
C LYS A 175 13.37 -18.02 16.40
N SER A 176 14.21 -17.06 16.05
CA SER A 176 15.55 -16.89 16.63
C SER A 176 15.56 -16.10 17.93
N PHE A 177 14.55 -15.26 18.18
CA PHE A 177 14.48 -14.42 19.36
C PHE A 177 13.43 -14.90 20.39
N ASP A 178 12.70 -15.98 20.11
CA ASP A 178 11.74 -16.54 21.07
C ASP A 178 12.47 -17.04 22.32
N GLY A 179 12.05 -16.56 23.49
CA GLY A 179 12.67 -16.84 24.79
C GLY A 179 13.93 -16.02 25.10
N VAL A 180 14.45 -15.23 24.16
CA VAL A 180 15.63 -14.38 24.40
C VAL A 180 15.27 -13.28 25.39
N SER A 181 16.06 -13.16 26.47
CA SER A 181 15.80 -12.25 27.61
C SER A 181 14.44 -12.47 28.28
N GLY A 182 13.84 -13.66 28.14
CA GLY A 182 12.54 -13.99 28.72
C GLY A 182 11.33 -13.42 27.97
N TRP A 183 11.53 -12.86 26.77
CA TRP A 183 10.46 -12.34 25.92
C TRP A 183 10.08 -13.32 24.82
N HIS A 184 8.81 -13.29 24.42
CA HIS A 184 8.30 -14.06 23.30
C HIS A 184 8.78 -13.48 21.96
N GLY A 185 8.90 -14.32 20.93
CA GLY A 185 9.36 -13.92 19.61
C GLY A 185 8.54 -12.77 19.01
N TRP A 186 7.23 -12.74 19.24
CA TRP A 186 6.36 -11.65 18.75
C TRP A 186 6.65 -10.29 19.42
N GLN A 187 7.18 -10.27 20.64
CA GLN A 187 7.58 -9.03 21.32
C GLN A 187 8.84 -8.46 20.67
N TRP A 188 9.81 -9.33 20.36
CA TRP A 188 11.00 -8.97 19.60
C TRP A 188 10.66 -8.53 18.17
N LEU A 189 9.64 -9.11 17.56
CA LEU A 189 9.15 -8.72 16.25
C LEU A 189 8.77 -7.24 16.23
N PHE A 190 7.87 -6.80 17.13
CA PHE A 190 7.46 -5.39 17.20
C PHE A 190 8.61 -4.44 17.55
N LEU A 191 9.54 -4.87 18.41
CA LEU A 191 10.71 -4.06 18.75
C LEU A 191 11.66 -3.88 17.56
N LEU A 192 12.08 -4.98 16.93
CA LEU A 192 13.11 -4.97 15.89
C LEU A 192 12.58 -4.40 14.57
N GLU A 193 11.31 -4.58 14.26
CA GLU A 193 10.70 -4.03 13.05
C GLU A 193 10.27 -2.56 13.20
N GLY A 194 9.92 -2.12 14.42
CA GLY A 194 9.59 -0.72 14.70
C GLY A 194 10.81 0.22 14.80
N ILE A 195 12.01 -0.29 15.14
CA ILE A 195 13.24 0.52 15.18
C ILE A 195 13.57 1.14 13.81
N PRO A 196 13.59 0.39 12.69
CA PRO A 196 13.75 0.94 11.34
C PRO A 196 12.79 2.09 11.03
N SER A 197 11.55 2.03 11.51
CA SER A 197 10.53 3.08 11.32
C SER A 197 10.92 4.39 11.99
N VAL A 198 11.39 4.32 13.24
CA VAL A 198 11.90 5.48 13.98
C VAL A 198 13.13 6.07 13.29
N LEU A 199 14.10 5.21 12.92
CA LEU A 199 15.32 5.63 12.24
C LEU A 199 15.03 6.25 10.87
N ALA A 200 14.09 5.69 10.11
CA ALA A 200 13.66 6.26 8.83
C ALA A 200 12.99 7.63 9.03
N GLY A 201 12.21 7.83 10.09
CA GLY A 201 11.67 9.14 10.46
C GLY A 201 12.77 10.18 10.73
N VAL A 202 13.81 9.79 11.48
CA VAL A 202 15.00 10.64 11.73
C VAL A 202 15.74 10.93 10.42
N LEU A 203 15.93 9.92 9.57
CA LEU A 203 16.59 10.07 8.27
C LEU A 203 15.81 11.02 7.35
N VAL A 204 14.48 10.91 7.30
CA VAL A 204 13.60 11.83 6.57
C VAL A 204 13.75 13.25 7.09
N PHE A 205 13.79 13.42 8.42
CA PHE A 205 13.99 14.74 9.03
C PHE A 205 15.29 15.40 8.58
N PHE A 206 16.38 14.66 8.38
CA PHE A 206 17.66 15.24 7.95
C PHE A 206 17.84 15.31 6.43
N SER A 207 17.21 14.41 5.68
CA SER A 207 17.51 14.22 4.25
C SER A 207 16.48 14.82 3.30
N LEU A 208 15.22 14.99 3.75
CA LEU A 208 14.13 15.46 2.90
C LEU A 208 14.10 16.99 2.86
N ASP A 209 14.19 17.57 1.67
CA ASP A 209 14.04 19.03 1.47
C ASP A 209 12.56 19.39 1.27
N GLU A 210 12.09 20.48 1.87
CA GLU A 210 10.66 20.83 1.83
C GLU A 210 10.16 21.29 0.45
N ARG A 211 11.00 22.02 -0.29
CA ARG A 211 10.68 22.64 -1.57
C ARG A 211 11.92 22.72 -2.45
N ILE A 212 11.70 22.80 -3.77
CA ILE A 212 12.76 23.00 -4.78
C ILE A 212 13.67 24.18 -4.41
N SER A 213 13.10 25.30 -3.95
CA SER A 213 13.85 26.52 -3.59
C SER A 213 14.82 26.32 -2.43
N LYS A 214 14.50 25.43 -1.48
CA LYS A 214 15.35 25.14 -0.31
C LYS A 214 16.39 24.05 -0.58
N ALA A 215 16.33 23.38 -1.72
CA ALA A 215 17.23 22.28 -2.07
C ALA A 215 18.66 22.76 -2.28
N LYS A 216 19.58 22.36 -1.39
CA LYS A 216 21.00 22.79 -1.46
C LYS A 216 21.84 22.05 -2.51
N TRP A 217 21.34 20.92 -3.00
CA TRP A 217 22.05 20.04 -3.95
C TRP A 217 21.66 20.28 -5.42
N LEU A 218 20.76 21.23 -5.66
CA LEU A 218 20.36 21.67 -7.00
C LEU A 218 21.06 22.99 -7.37
N THR A 219 21.49 23.13 -8.62
CA THR A 219 21.94 24.41 -9.18
C THR A 219 20.75 25.35 -9.38
N ASP A 220 21.02 26.65 -9.54
CA ASP A 220 19.95 27.62 -9.73
C ASP A 220 19.23 27.43 -11.07
N GLU A 221 19.91 26.95 -12.13
CA GLU A 221 19.24 26.58 -13.39
C GLU A 221 18.33 25.37 -13.23
N GLU A 222 18.77 24.35 -12.48
CA GLU A 222 17.95 23.17 -12.18
C GLU A 222 16.70 23.56 -11.37
N LYS A 223 16.84 24.42 -10.36
CA LYS A 223 15.71 24.92 -9.56
C LYS A 223 14.73 25.72 -10.41
N ALA A 224 15.22 26.61 -11.26
CA ALA A 224 14.38 27.41 -12.15
C ALA A 224 13.58 26.53 -13.12
N LEU A 225 14.23 25.50 -13.69
CA LEU A 225 13.58 24.53 -14.57
C LEU A 225 12.45 23.77 -13.84
N LEU A 226 12.74 23.19 -12.68
CA LEU A 226 11.76 22.41 -11.92
C LEU A 226 10.58 23.27 -11.47
N THR A 227 10.85 24.47 -10.95
CA THR A 227 9.82 25.42 -10.50
C THR A 227 8.92 25.81 -11.66
N ARG A 228 9.50 26.18 -12.81
CA ARG A 228 8.73 26.51 -14.03
C ARG A 228 7.79 25.37 -14.44
N ASN A 229 8.29 24.13 -14.44
CA ASN A 229 7.50 22.99 -14.90
C ASN A 229 6.36 22.62 -13.91
N VAL A 230 6.56 22.81 -12.61
CA VAL A 230 5.52 22.59 -11.59
C VAL A 230 4.48 23.73 -11.61
N ASP A 231 4.92 24.98 -11.67
CA ASP A 231 4.04 26.16 -11.64
C ASP A 231 3.17 26.28 -12.91
N ALA A 232 3.71 25.94 -14.08
CA ALA A 232 2.98 25.96 -15.33
C ALA A 232 1.73 25.06 -15.32
N GLU A 233 1.74 24.00 -14.52
CA GLU A 233 0.63 23.07 -14.35
C GLU A 233 -0.37 23.52 -13.27
N GLU A 234 0.08 24.27 -12.26
CA GLU A 234 -0.81 24.81 -11.23
C GLU A 234 -1.73 25.89 -11.79
N ALA A 235 -1.24 26.68 -12.75
CA ALA A 235 -2.02 27.71 -13.46
C ALA A 235 -3.14 27.15 -14.37
N THR A 236 -3.12 25.86 -14.70
CA THR A 236 -4.12 25.21 -15.57
C THR A 236 -5.20 24.44 -14.81
N LYS A 237 -5.20 24.48 -13.47
CA LYS A 237 -6.20 23.79 -12.64
C LYS A 237 -7.46 24.65 -12.48
N GLU A 238 -8.57 24.23 -13.08
CA GLU A 238 -9.90 24.74 -12.72
C GLU A 238 -10.44 24.02 -11.48
N ASP A 239 -10.89 24.76 -10.48
CA ASP A 239 -11.53 24.23 -9.26
C ASP A 239 -12.97 23.80 -9.56
N LEU A 240 -13.22 22.48 -9.56
CA LEU A 240 -14.55 21.91 -9.64
C LEU A 240 -15.12 21.72 -8.23
N PRO A 241 -16.42 21.99 -8.01
CA PRO A 241 -17.05 21.79 -6.72
C PRO A 241 -16.99 20.32 -6.27
N LEU A 242 -16.52 20.07 -5.06
CA LEU A 242 -16.43 18.74 -4.44
C LEU A 242 -17.75 17.96 -4.48
N GLY A 243 -18.89 18.65 -4.31
CA GLY A 243 -20.22 18.02 -4.32
C GLY A 243 -20.55 17.32 -5.64
N THR A 244 -20.12 17.86 -6.77
CA THR A 244 -20.39 17.30 -8.10
C THR A 244 -19.67 15.96 -8.31
N VAL A 245 -18.52 15.78 -7.67
CA VAL A 245 -17.73 14.53 -7.72
C VAL A 245 -18.31 13.48 -6.80
N MET A 246 -18.72 13.87 -5.59
CA MET A 246 -19.29 12.98 -4.58
C MET A 246 -20.65 12.41 -4.98
N SER A 247 -21.43 13.13 -5.80
CA SER A 247 -22.71 12.67 -6.32
C SER A 247 -22.60 11.81 -7.60
N SER A 248 -21.39 11.59 -8.13
CA SER A 248 -21.21 10.85 -9.38
C SER A 248 -21.34 9.34 -9.17
N PRO A 249 -22.32 8.66 -9.81
CA PRO A 249 -22.47 7.20 -9.71
C PRO A 249 -21.25 6.43 -10.21
N ARG A 250 -20.48 7.03 -11.12
CA ARG A 250 -19.24 6.44 -11.65
C ARG A 250 -18.13 6.38 -10.59
N VAL A 251 -18.04 7.40 -9.73
CA VAL A 251 -17.05 7.43 -8.64
C VAL A 251 -17.39 6.36 -7.60
N TRP A 252 -18.66 6.18 -7.27
CA TRP A 252 -19.12 5.11 -6.39
C TRP A 252 -18.87 3.71 -6.96
N LEU A 253 -19.10 3.50 -8.26
CA LEU A 253 -18.74 2.25 -8.93
C LEU A 253 -17.23 1.97 -8.82
N MET A 254 -16.40 2.97 -9.06
CA MET A 254 -14.93 2.84 -8.92
C MET A 254 -14.54 2.54 -7.47
N ALA A 255 -15.17 3.20 -6.50
CA ALA A 255 -14.95 2.95 -5.08
C ALA A 255 -15.29 1.50 -4.71
N LEU A 256 -16.40 0.96 -5.21
CA LEU A 256 -16.82 -0.43 -4.95
C LEU A 256 -15.88 -1.45 -5.60
N ILE A 257 -15.40 -1.19 -6.81
CA ILE A 257 -14.38 -2.04 -7.48
C ILE A 257 -13.09 -2.03 -6.66
N TYR A 258 -12.61 -0.85 -6.27
CA TYR A 258 -11.37 -0.73 -5.49
C TYR A 258 -11.50 -1.40 -4.13
N PHE A 259 -12.60 -1.15 -3.41
CA PHE A 259 -12.95 -1.81 -2.17
C PHE A 259 -12.86 -3.33 -2.28
N SER A 260 -13.42 -3.89 -3.36
CA SER A 260 -13.42 -5.34 -3.61
C SER A 260 -12.01 -5.92 -3.76
N PHE A 261 -11.09 -5.19 -4.40
CA PHE A 261 -9.69 -5.63 -4.52
C PHE A 261 -8.89 -5.42 -3.23
N VAL A 262 -9.15 -4.33 -2.51
CA VAL A 262 -8.50 -4.03 -1.22
C VAL A 262 -8.96 -5.03 -0.13
N MET A 263 -10.19 -5.56 -0.21
CA MET A 263 -10.63 -6.68 0.62
C MET A 263 -9.67 -7.87 0.50
N GLY A 264 -9.33 -8.26 -0.73
CA GLY A 264 -8.37 -9.33 -1.01
C GLY A 264 -6.96 -9.02 -0.49
N LEU A 265 -6.47 -7.80 -0.73
CA LEU A 265 -5.14 -7.35 -0.28
C LEU A 265 -4.94 -7.54 1.22
N TYR A 266 -5.82 -6.95 2.03
CA TYR A 266 -5.66 -6.99 3.48
C TYR A 266 -6.10 -8.33 4.08
N GLY A 267 -7.05 -9.01 3.45
CA GLY A 267 -7.49 -10.34 3.88
C GLY A 267 -6.35 -11.35 3.77
N VAL A 268 -5.75 -11.46 2.59
CA VAL A 268 -4.55 -12.30 2.41
C VAL A 268 -3.40 -11.75 3.26
N GLY A 269 -3.11 -10.44 3.21
CA GLY A 269 -1.98 -9.85 3.92
C GLY A 269 -1.93 -10.15 5.43
N PHE A 270 -3.07 -10.01 6.14
CA PHE A 270 -3.11 -10.23 7.60
C PHE A 270 -3.26 -11.69 8.02
N TRP A 271 -3.66 -12.58 7.12
CA TRP A 271 -3.93 -13.99 7.46
C TRP A 271 -2.97 -14.97 6.80
N LEU A 272 -2.19 -14.54 5.80
CA LEU A 272 -1.29 -15.41 5.02
C LEU A 272 -0.40 -16.31 5.90
N PRO A 273 0.29 -15.81 6.96
CA PRO A 273 1.13 -16.69 7.78
C PRO A 273 0.31 -17.75 8.52
N THR A 274 -0.90 -17.40 8.96
CA THR A 274 -1.83 -18.34 9.61
C THR A 274 -2.36 -19.37 8.63
N ILE A 275 -2.65 -18.96 7.39
CA ILE A 275 -3.10 -19.88 6.33
C ILE A 275 -1.99 -20.89 6.02
N ILE A 276 -0.74 -20.45 5.89
CA ILE A 276 0.40 -21.34 5.67
C ILE A 276 0.59 -22.30 6.86
N LYS A 277 0.51 -21.80 8.10
CA LYS A 277 0.55 -22.64 9.31
C LYS A 277 -0.54 -23.72 9.29
N ALA A 278 -1.75 -23.37 8.84
CA ALA A 278 -2.88 -24.30 8.75
C ALA A 278 -2.66 -25.43 7.72
N THR A 279 -1.74 -25.28 6.77
CA THR A 279 -1.36 -26.37 5.84
C THR A 279 -0.47 -27.45 6.46
N GLY A 280 -0.01 -27.24 7.71
CA GLY A 280 0.83 -28.18 8.45
C GLY A 280 2.27 -27.70 8.68
N VAL A 281 2.65 -26.51 8.20
CA VAL A 281 3.98 -25.94 8.46
C VAL A 281 4.04 -25.39 9.87
N THR A 282 4.88 -25.96 10.73
CA THR A 282 4.99 -25.56 12.15
C THR A 282 6.11 -24.56 12.42
N ASP A 283 7.16 -24.58 11.61
CA ASP A 283 8.32 -23.72 11.78
C ASP A 283 8.03 -22.28 11.31
N THR A 284 8.15 -21.30 12.21
CA THR A 284 7.84 -19.88 11.92
C THR A 284 8.77 -19.28 10.86
N PHE A 285 10.03 -19.70 10.80
CA PHE A 285 10.96 -19.27 9.77
C PHE A 285 10.57 -19.82 8.39
N MET A 286 10.19 -21.10 8.30
CA MET A 286 9.62 -21.65 7.06
C MET A 286 8.33 -20.96 6.63
N ILE A 287 7.41 -20.65 7.57
CA ILE A 287 6.20 -19.86 7.27
C ILE A 287 6.60 -18.49 6.67
N GLY A 288 7.61 -17.84 7.24
CA GLY A 288 8.16 -16.58 6.73
C GLY A 288 8.72 -16.68 5.31
N LEU A 289 9.55 -17.69 5.05
CA LEU A 289 10.12 -17.94 3.71
C LEU A 289 9.05 -18.27 2.67
N LEU A 290 8.09 -19.12 3.01
CA LEU A 290 6.99 -19.48 2.12
C LEU A 290 6.10 -18.27 1.83
N SER A 291 5.87 -17.39 2.82
CA SER A 291 5.11 -16.16 2.63
C SER A 291 5.73 -15.22 1.59
N ALA A 292 7.05 -15.27 1.35
CA ALA A 292 7.71 -14.43 0.34
C ALA A 292 7.37 -14.84 -1.10
N ILE A 293 7.09 -16.13 -1.34
CA ILE A 293 6.91 -16.69 -2.69
C ILE A 293 5.71 -16.05 -3.43
N PRO A 294 4.50 -15.96 -2.84
CA PRO A 294 3.37 -15.30 -3.48
C PRO A 294 3.64 -13.84 -3.87
N TYR A 295 4.29 -13.08 -2.99
CA TYR A 295 4.62 -11.68 -3.25
C TYR A 295 5.68 -11.55 -4.36
N ALA A 296 6.71 -12.39 -4.36
CA ALA A 296 7.76 -12.36 -5.37
C ALA A 296 7.20 -12.67 -6.78
N ALA A 297 6.36 -13.70 -6.88
CA ALA A 297 5.68 -14.03 -8.13
C ALA A 297 4.73 -12.91 -8.58
N ALA A 298 4.02 -12.28 -7.63
CA ALA A 298 3.14 -11.16 -7.93
C ALA A 298 3.87 -9.92 -8.43
N VAL A 299 5.08 -9.61 -7.92
CA VAL A 299 5.91 -8.52 -8.48
C VAL A 299 6.17 -8.74 -9.97
N VAL A 300 6.60 -9.95 -10.34
CA VAL A 300 6.91 -10.29 -11.73
C VAL A 300 5.65 -10.23 -12.60
N ALA A 301 4.58 -10.87 -12.16
CA ALA A 301 3.31 -10.90 -12.91
C ALA A 301 2.71 -9.51 -13.08
N MET A 302 2.71 -8.68 -12.03
CA MET A 302 2.22 -7.30 -12.07
C MET A 302 2.95 -6.47 -13.13
N ILE A 303 4.28 -6.58 -13.22
CA ILE A 303 5.08 -5.87 -14.23
C ILE A 303 4.75 -6.36 -15.65
N LEU A 304 4.67 -7.68 -15.85
CA LEU A 304 4.38 -8.25 -17.17
C LEU A 304 2.97 -7.90 -17.65
N ILE A 305 1.97 -7.99 -16.77
CA ILE A 305 0.58 -7.69 -17.09
C ILE A 305 0.38 -6.18 -17.28
N ALA A 306 1.07 -5.33 -16.51
CA ALA A 306 1.07 -3.88 -16.75
C ALA A 306 1.61 -3.51 -18.14
N ARG A 307 2.73 -4.11 -18.56
CA ARG A 307 3.26 -3.91 -19.92
C ARG A 307 2.29 -4.38 -21.00
N SER A 308 1.59 -5.50 -20.76
CA SER A 308 0.55 -5.99 -21.68
C SER A 308 -0.63 -5.03 -21.75
N ALA A 309 -1.06 -4.49 -20.60
CA ALA A 309 -2.17 -3.54 -20.51
C ALA A 309 -1.87 -2.25 -21.29
N ASP A 310 -0.64 -1.74 -21.15
CA ASP A 310 -0.19 -0.56 -21.90
C ASP A 310 -0.14 -0.82 -23.41
N ARG A 311 0.27 -2.02 -23.83
CA ARG A 311 0.36 -2.39 -25.25
C ARG A 311 -1.01 -2.57 -25.91
N HIS A 312 -1.93 -3.27 -25.25
CA HIS A 312 -3.23 -3.62 -25.83
C HIS A 312 -4.31 -2.57 -25.54
N ARG A 313 -4.12 -1.73 -24.51
CA ARG A 313 -5.06 -0.69 -24.06
C ARG A 313 -6.45 -1.22 -23.68
N GLU A 314 -6.55 -2.53 -23.41
CA GLU A 314 -7.77 -3.22 -22.96
C GLU A 314 -7.85 -3.23 -21.43
N ARG A 315 -7.99 -2.04 -20.83
CA ARG A 315 -7.84 -1.81 -19.39
C ARG A 315 -8.79 -2.67 -18.57
N ARG A 316 -10.02 -2.85 -19.06
CA ARG A 316 -11.05 -3.65 -18.38
C ARG A 316 -10.66 -5.13 -18.23
N TRP A 317 -10.14 -5.74 -19.28
CA TRP A 317 -9.75 -7.16 -19.27
C TRP A 317 -8.49 -7.40 -18.45
N HIS A 318 -7.56 -6.47 -18.49
CA HIS A 318 -6.34 -6.51 -17.67
C HIS A 318 -6.63 -6.31 -16.17
N VAL A 319 -7.83 -5.86 -15.78
CA VAL A 319 -8.30 -5.88 -14.39
C VAL A 319 -9.12 -7.14 -14.10
N ALA A 320 -10.07 -7.50 -14.96
CA ALA A 320 -11.00 -8.60 -14.71
C ALA A 320 -10.34 -9.99 -14.71
N ILE A 321 -9.39 -10.23 -15.63
CA ILE A 321 -8.72 -11.54 -15.74
C ILE A 321 -7.85 -11.81 -14.50
N PRO A 322 -6.96 -10.89 -14.05
CA PRO A 322 -6.24 -11.09 -12.80
C PRO A 322 -7.16 -11.23 -11.59
N ALA A 323 -8.29 -10.50 -11.53
CA ALA A 323 -9.26 -10.68 -10.47
C ALA A 323 -9.83 -12.12 -10.43
N ALA A 324 -10.18 -12.67 -11.59
CA ALA A 324 -10.66 -14.05 -11.72
C ALA A 324 -9.58 -15.09 -11.34
N ILE A 325 -8.33 -14.87 -11.79
CA ILE A 325 -7.19 -15.71 -11.37
C ILE A 325 -6.99 -15.63 -9.86
N GLY A 326 -7.12 -14.44 -9.28
CA GLY A 326 -7.02 -14.22 -7.84
C GLY A 326 -8.08 -14.99 -7.06
N ALA A 327 -9.34 -14.91 -7.51
CA ALA A 327 -10.45 -15.64 -6.93
C ALA A 327 -10.27 -17.16 -7.03
N LEU A 328 -9.87 -17.66 -8.20
CA LEU A 328 -9.57 -19.07 -8.42
C LEU A 328 -8.44 -19.53 -7.50
N GLY A 329 -7.36 -18.74 -7.39
CA GLY A 329 -6.25 -19.04 -6.49
C GLY A 329 -6.67 -19.18 -5.03
N LEU A 330 -7.55 -18.30 -4.55
CA LEU A 330 -8.10 -18.39 -3.18
C LEU A 330 -8.91 -19.68 -2.98
N VAL A 331 -9.78 -20.03 -3.94
CA VAL A 331 -10.55 -21.29 -3.89
C VAL A 331 -9.61 -22.50 -3.91
N LEU A 332 -8.63 -22.51 -4.79
CA LEU A 332 -7.64 -23.60 -4.90
C LEU A 332 -6.79 -23.73 -3.64
N SER A 333 -6.45 -22.63 -2.97
CA SER A 333 -5.70 -22.65 -1.72
C SER A 333 -6.44 -23.38 -0.59
N VAL A 334 -7.78 -23.31 -0.59
CA VAL A 334 -8.65 -24.05 0.31
C VAL A 334 -8.74 -25.52 -0.10
N VAL A 335 -9.08 -25.78 -1.36
CA VAL A 335 -9.30 -27.16 -1.87
C VAL A 335 -8.05 -28.02 -1.67
N TRP A 336 -6.87 -27.42 -1.77
CA TRP A 336 -5.59 -28.08 -1.59
C TRP A 336 -4.94 -27.85 -0.22
N ALA A 337 -5.68 -27.39 0.79
CA ALA A 337 -5.14 -27.04 2.10
C ALA A 337 -4.35 -28.18 2.78
N HIS A 338 -4.66 -29.44 2.46
CA HIS A 338 -3.96 -30.62 3.00
C HIS A 338 -2.57 -30.88 2.37
N GLN A 339 -2.22 -30.19 1.29
CA GLN A 339 -0.93 -30.32 0.62
C GLN A 339 -0.28 -28.94 0.50
N THR A 340 0.69 -28.66 1.38
CA THR A 340 1.35 -27.34 1.46
C THR A 340 1.80 -26.80 0.09
N ALA A 341 2.43 -27.63 -0.76
CA ALA A 341 2.91 -27.20 -2.06
C ALA A 341 1.78 -26.72 -2.99
N LEU A 342 0.65 -27.44 -3.03
CA LEU A 342 -0.51 -27.06 -3.84
C LEU A 342 -1.26 -25.87 -3.24
N ALA A 343 -1.41 -25.82 -1.91
CA ALA A 343 -1.97 -24.66 -1.23
C ALA A 343 -1.16 -23.38 -1.53
N MET A 344 0.18 -23.48 -1.51
CA MET A 344 1.08 -22.38 -1.88
C MET A 344 0.93 -21.97 -3.35
N LEU A 345 0.68 -22.91 -4.27
CA LEU A 345 0.38 -22.58 -5.66
C LEU A 345 -0.93 -21.78 -5.75
N GLY A 346 -1.98 -22.19 -5.04
CA GLY A 346 -3.23 -21.43 -4.93
C GLY A 346 -3.02 -20.02 -4.36
N LEU A 347 -2.31 -19.89 -3.24
CA LEU A 347 -1.98 -18.60 -2.61
C LEU A 347 -1.12 -17.70 -3.51
N THR A 348 -0.24 -18.30 -4.30
CA THR A 348 0.58 -17.58 -5.29
C THR A 348 -0.29 -17.01 -6.40
N LEU A 349 -1.20 -17.80 -6.97
CA LEU A 349 -2.18 -17.33 -7.96
C LEU A 349 -3.10 -16.25 -7.37
N ALA A 350 -3.55 -16.43 -6.13
CA ALA A 350 -4.36 -15.45 -5.40
C ALA A 350 -3.64 -14.09 -5.31
N THR A 351 -2.39 -14.11 -4.84
CA THR A 351 -1.59 -12.91 -4.61
C THR A 351 -1.20 -12.23 -5.92
N ILE A 352 -0.89 -13.00 -6.98
CA ILE A 352 -0.69 -12.48 -8.33
C ILE A 352 -1.93 -11.69 -8.78
N GLY A 353 -3.11 -12.30 -8.67
CA GLY A 353 -4.36 -11.66 -9.06
C GLY A 353 -4.62 -10.37 -8.29
N ILE A 354 -4.58 -10.44 -6.96
CA ILE A 354 -4.86 -9.31 -6.05
C ILE A 354 -3.89 -8.15 -6.27
N LEU A 355 -2.58 -8.39 -6.30
CA LEU A 355 -1.60 -7.31 -6.40
C LEU A 355 -1.54 -6.71 -7.81
N THR A 356 -1.86 -7.49 -8.84
CA THR A 356 -1.90 -6.99 -10.22
C THR A 356 -3.11 -6.07 -10.46
N THR A 357 -4.27 -6.35 -9.87
CA THR A 357 -5.47 -5.52 -10.08
C THR A 357 -5.34 -4.12 -9.48
N LEU A 358 -4.63 -3.94 -8.38
CA LEU A 358 -4.52 -2.66 -7.67
C LEU A 358 -3.94 -1.51 -8.52
N PRO A 359 -2.75 -1.62 -9.14
CA PRO A 359 -2.23 -0.55 -9.99
C PRO A 359 -3.02 -0.40 -11.29
N LEU A 360 -3.50 -1.50 -11.87
CA LEU A 360 -4.25 -1.48 -13.12
C LEU A 360 -5.63 -0.84 -12.96
N PHE A 361 -6.25 -1.01 -11.79
CA PHE A 361 -7.51 -0.36 -11.45
C PHE A 361 -7.42 1.15 -11.62
N TRP A 362 -6.32 1.79 -11.22
CA TRP A 362 -6.17 3.24 -11.30
C TRP A 362 -6.14 3.77 -12.73
N SER A 363 -5.95 2.92 -13.74
CA SER A 363 -6.11 3.29 -15.15
C SER A 363 -7.57 3.50 -15.57
N LEU A 364 -8.55 3.02 -14.79
CA LEU A 364 -9.98 3.19 -15.06
C LEU A 364 -10.50 4.58 -14.68
N PRO A 365 -10.42 5.04 -13.41
CA PRO A 365 -10.93 6.34 -13.02
C PRO A 365 -10.22 7.49 -13.72
N THR A 366 -8.91 7.36 -13.96
CA THR A 366 -8.09 8.38 -14.64
C THR A 366 -8.41 8.54 -16.13
N ALA A 367 -9.17 7.62 -16.73
CA ALA A 367 -9.58 7.73 -18.13
C ALA A 367 -10.72 8.75 -18.36
N PHE A 368 -11.53 9.02 -17.32
CA PHE A 368 -12.68 9.91 -17.42
C PHE A 368 -12.71 11.01 -16.35
N LEU A 369 -11.87 10.93 -15.33
CA LEU A 369 -11.67 12.00 -14.37
C LEU A 369 -10.49 12.88 -14.81
N GLY A 370 -10.73 14.18 -15.00
CA GLY A 370 -9.71 15.18 -15.29
C GLY A 370 -9.75 16.34 -14.28
N GLY A 371 -8.66 17.11 -14.21
CA GLY A 371 -8.57 18.31 -13.38
C GLY A 371 -8.74 18.04 -11.87
N THR A 372 -9.29 19.02 -11.16
CA THR A 372 -9.52 18.97 -9.70
C THR A 372 -10.59 17.94 -9.28
N ALA A 373 -11.57 17.67 -10.15
CA ALA A 373 -12.54 16.59 -9.92
C ALA A 373 -11.88 15.20 -9.87
N ALA A 374 -10.76 15.00 -10.57
CA ALA A 374 -9.99 13.77 -10.47
C ALA A 374 -9.35 13.61 -9.10
N ALA A 375 -8.77 14.66 -8.53
CA ALA A 375 -8.15 14.62 -7.21
C ALA A 375 -9.18 14.25 -6.13
N ALA A 376 -10.34 14.90 -6.14
CA ALA A 376 -11.44 14.60 -5.22
C ALA A 376 -11.99 13.18 -5.38
N GLY A 377 -12.18 12.73 -6.62
CA GLY A 377 -12.71 11.39 -6.92
C GLY A 377 -11.73 10.29 -6.52
N ILE A 378 -10.44 10.48 -6.81
CA ILE A 378 -9.35 9.57 -6.42
C ILE A 378 -9.27 9.47 -4.88
N ALA A 379 -9.33 10.60 -4.18
CA ALA A 379 -9.33 10.62 -2.71
C ALA A 379 -10.52 9.82 -2.15
N MET A 380 -11.73 10.09 -2.65
CA MET A 380 -12.93 9.36 -2.21
C MET A 380 -12.85 7.86 -2.47
N ILE A 381 -12.41 7.45 -3.67
CA ILE A 381 -12.23 6.04 -4.03
C ILE A 381 -11.23 5.37 -3.09
N ASN A 382 -10.10 6.03 -2.81
CA ASN A 382 -9.06 5.48 -1.94
C ASN A 382 -9.54 5.34 -0.50
N SER A 383 -10.18 6.38 0.06
CA SER A 383 -10.68 6.38 1.43
C SER A 383 -11.77 5.31 1.64
N ILE A 384 -12.74 5.18 0.72
CA ILE A 384 -13.74 4.11 0.79
C ILE A 384 -13.08 2.75 0.62
N GLY A 385 -12.13 2.61 -0.31
CA GLY A 385 -11.40 1.37 -0.51
C GLY A 385 -10.66 0.92 0.75
N ASN A 386 -10.04 1.85 1.49
CA ASN A 386 -9.35 1.52 2.75
C ASN A 386 -10.28 1.06 3.88
N LEU A 387 -11.60 1.32 3.82
CA LEU A 387 -12.56 0.71 4.75
C LEU A 387 -12.59 -0.82 4.62
N ALA A 388 -12.24 -1.36 3.45
CA ALA A 388 -12.04 -2.80 3.30
C ALA A 388 -10.89 -3.34 4.18
N GLY A 389 -9.91 -2.49 4.54
CA GLY A 389 -8.86 -2.85 5.49
C GLY A 389 -9.38 -3.09 6.90
N PHE A 390 -10.49 -2.45 7.30
CA PHE A 390 -11.19 -2.78 8.53
C PHE A 390 -12.03 -4.05 8.37
N LEU A 391 -12.88 -4.09 7.34
CA LEU A 391 -13.87 -5.15 7.16
C LEU A 391 -13.26 -6.50 6.84
N SER A 392 -12.20 -6.55 6.05
CA SER A 392 -11.59 -7.80 5.57
C SER A 392 -11.06 -8.69 6.72
N PRO A 393 -10.10 -8.25 7.56
CA PRO A 393 -9.59 -9.08 8.63
C PRO A 393 -10.65 -9.38 9.71
N TYR A 394 -11.57 -8.45 9.97
CA TYR A 394 -12.67 -8.66 10.92
C TYR A 394 -13.63 -9.74 10.44
N LEU A 395 -14.14 -9.63 9.20
CA LEU A 395 -15.07 -10.61 8.64
C LEU A 395 -14.42 -11.98 8.47
N MET A 396 -13.13 -12.06 8.12
CA MET A 396 -12.42 -13.35 8.10
C MET A 396 -12.42 -14.01 9.48
N GLY A 397 -12.11 -13.26 10.53
CA GLY A 397 -12.11 -13.78 11.90
C GLY A 397 -13.51 -14.20 12.37
N TRP A 398 -14.50 -13.34 12.13
CA TRP A 398 -15.90 -13.58 12.51
C TRP A 398 -16.49 -14.79 11.76
N LEU A 399 -16.32 -14.88 10.44
CA LEU A 399 -16.81 -16.00 9.64
C LEU A 399 -16.20 -17.32 10.09
N LYS A 400 -14.89 -17.33 10.35
CA LYS A 400 -14.21 -18.52 10.86
C LYS A 400 -14.78 -18.96 12.21
N GLN A 401 -15.04 -18.02 13.12
CA GLN A 401 -15.63 -18.33 14.43
C GLN A 401 -17.09 -18.79 14.32
N ALA A 402 -17.89 -18.17 13.44
CA ALA A 402 -19.32 -18.46 13.30
C ALA A 402 -19.58 -19.79 12.58
N THR A 403 -18.76 -20.12 11.58
CA THR A 403 -18.93 -21.35 10.78
C THR A 403 -18.14 -22.53 11.32
N GLY A 404 -17.12 -22.29 12.15
CA GLY A 404 -16.13 -23.28 12.55
C GLY A 404 -15.19 -23.72 11.41
N ALA A 405 -15.38 -23.17 10.20
CA ALA A 405 -14.68 -23.57 9.00
C ALA A 405 -13.54 -22.59 8.68
N ASN A 406 -12.33 -23.13 8.48
CA ASN A 406 -11.11 -22.35 8.22
C ASN A 406 -11.10 -21.64 6.85
N ASP A 407 -12.04 -21.97 5.97
CA ASP A 407 -12.09 -21.60 4.56
C ASP A 407 -13.12 -20.51 4.21
N SER A 408 -14.13 -20.33 5.06
CA SER A 408 -15.23 -19.37 4.88
C SER A 408 -14.75 -17.95 4.52
N GLY A 409 -13.70 -17.47 5.20
CA GLY A 409 -13.07 -16.19 4.90
C GLY A 409 -12.45 -16.12 3.50
N MET A 410 -11.82 -17.19 3.02
CA MET A 410 -11.19 -17.22 1.70
C MET A 410 -12.23 -17.20 0.57
N TYR A 411 -13.36 -17.92 0.74
CA TYR A 411 -14.46 -17.88 -0.22
C TYR A 411 -15.13 -16.50 -0.28
N MET A 412 -15.28 -15.82 0.86
CA MET A 412 -15.75 -14.43 0.89
C MET A 412 -14.83 -13.53 0.05
N LEU A 413 -13.51 -13.60 0.28
CA LEU A 413 -12.54 -12.82 -0.49
C LEU A 413 -12.58 -13.13 -1.99
N ALA A 414 -12.70 -14.41 -2.35
CA ALA A 414 -12.87 -14.84 -3.73
C ALA A 414 -14.14 -14.23 -4.37
N GLY A 415 -15.25 -14.21 -3.62
CA GLY A 415 -16.48 -13.57 -4.05
C GLY A 415 -16.33 -12.07 -4.32
N PHE A 416 -15.62 -11.34 -3.45
CA PHE A 416 -15.31 -9.92 -3.70
C PHE A 416 -14.41 -9.73 -4.92
N LEU A 417 -13.41 -10.58 -5.14
CA LEU A 417 -12.58 -10.48 -6.35
C LEU A 417 -13.38 -10.71 -7.63
N VAL A 418 -14.27 -11.70 -7.65
CA VAL A 418 -15.20 -11.92 -8.78
C VAL A 418 -16.10 -10.71 -8.97
N LEU A 419 -16.71 -10.18 -7.90
CA LEU A 419 -17.55 -8.99 -7.96
C LEU A 419 -16.78 -7.79 -8.55
N GLY A 420 -15.57 -7.50 -8.05
CA GLY A 420 -14.73 -6.42 -8.55
C GLY A 420 -14.36 -6.58 -10.02
N GLY A 421 -14.05 -7.81 -10.46
CA GLY A 421 -13.78 -8.13 -11.86
C GLY A 421 -15.01 -7.93 -12.77
N LEU A 422 -16.18 -8.41 -12.36
CA LEU A 422 -17.44 -8.22 -13.10
C LEU A 422 -17.85 -6.75 -13.17
N LEU A 423 -17.71 -6.01 -12.07
CA LEU A 423 -17.96 -4.57 -12.03
C LEU A 423 -16.97 -3.81 -12.92
N ALA A 424 -15.70 -4.20 -12.97
CA ALA A 424 -14.73 -3.62 -13.91
C ALA A 424 -15.13 -3.85 -15.38
N LEU A 425 -15.69 -5.02 -15.71
CA LEU A 425 -16.27 -5.29 -17.04
C LEU A 425 -17.56 -4.49 -17.30
N SER A 426 -18.29 -4.06 -16.27
CA SER A 426 -19.48 -3.21 -16.48
C SER A 426 -19.13 -1.78 -16.92
N VAL A 427 -17.88 -1.33 -16.71
CA VAL A 427 -17.43 0.01 -17.09
C VAL A 427 -17.48 0.17 -18.62
N PRO A 428 -18.13 1.21 -19.17
CA PRO A 428 -18.28 1.34 -20.62
C PRO A 428 -16.93 1.38 -21.36
N LYS A 429 -16.72 0.46 -22.32
CA LYS A 429 -15.46 0.32 -23.09
C LYS A 429 -14.98 1.65 -23.68
N ARG A 430 -15.90 2.43 -24.26
CA ARG A 430 -15.62 3.73 -24.92
C ARG A 430 -15.01 4.78 -23.98
N LEU A 431 -15.16 4.61 -22.67
CA LEU A 431 -14.63 5.55 -21.67
C LEU A 431 -13.20 5.23 -21.25
N VAL A 432 -12.79 3.96 -21.30
CA VAL A 432 -11.55 3.46 -20.67
C VAL A 432 -10.57 2.82 -21.64
N ASP A 433 -11.04 2.14 -22.68
CA ASP A 433 -10.17 1.47 -23.66
C ASP A 433 -9.91 2.44 -24.84
N LYS A 434 -9.25 3.57 -24.53
CA LYS A 434 -8.78 4.56 -25.51
C LYS A 434 -7.30 4.44 -25.75
#